data_AF-A0A0C2T7P8-F1
#
_entry.id   AF-A0A0C2T7P8-F1
#
_cell.length_a   1.000
_cell.length_b   1.000
_cell.length_c   1.000
_cell.angle_alpha   90.00
_cell.angle_beta   90.00
_cell.angle_gamma   90.00
#
_symmetry.space_group_name_H-M   'P 1'
#
loop_
_entity.id
_entity.type
_entity.pdbx_description
1 polymer ?
#
loop_
_entity_poly.entity_id
_entity_poly.type
_entity_poly.pdbx_seq_one_letter_code
_entity_poly.pdbx_strand_id
1 'polypeptide(L)'
;SEARVRKLAEQWEKVRYLIVDEYSMISREFLAALSKMLNVLFKHLNKENHDLPFGGINKRSALYFPTSGQDNEQQNAGSELYRQFTTVVILKKQMRIRDLEWQGVLQRARHGKCGEADLELLRQMQIGTSVTFLVTPRNAVRKKWNSAAVRQHCKQENRQLLRCPAEDTKRGQGSLSPAERFTLLKRRFEAKLEEEILLANGMQVMLVTNIQTGFDMANGARGVVHGILLDPREPEGVSGESERLLLFPPACVLVKLDRMR
;
A
#
# COMPACT_ATOMS: atom_id res chain seq x y z
N SER A 1 -10.45 4.35 -24.70
CA SER A 1 -11.75 4.83 -25.20
C SER A 1 -11.98 6.24 -24.72
N GLU A 2 -12.55 7.06 -25.58
CA GLU A 2 -12.82 8.49 -25.38
C GLU A 2 -13.65 8.77 -24.11
N ALA A 3 -14.68 7.95 -23.86
CA ALA A 3 -15.49 8.02 -22.64
C ALA A 3 -14.69 7.91 -21.32
N ARG A 4 -13.55 7.17 -21.30
CA ARG A 4 -12.68 7.12 -20.10
C ARG A 4 -11.90 8.42 -19.93
N VAL A 5 -11.42 9.00 -21.04
CA VAL A 5 -10.68 10.28 -21.04
C VAL A 5 -11.61 11.39 -20.56
N ARG A 6 -12.84 11.47 -21.08
CA ARG A 6 -13.84 12.44 -20.64
C ARG A 6 -14.18 12.35 -19.15
N LYS A 7 -14.45 11.14 -18.63
CA LYS A 7 -14.74 10.96 -17.19
C LYS A 7 -13.56 11.34 -16.30
N LEU A 8 -12.32 11.05 -16.72
CA LEU A 8 -11.12 11.49 -16.02
C LEU A 8 -10.95 13.01 -16.09
N ALA A 9 -11.24 13.62 -17.24
CA ALA A 9 -11.17 15.07 -17.41
C ALA A 9 -12.14 15.79 -16.46
N GLU A 10 -13.40 15.35 -16.39
CA GLU A 10 -14.41 15.85 -15.45
C GLU A 10 -13.97 15.70 -13.97
N GLN A 11 -13.21 14.66 -13.62
CA GLN A 11 -12.64 14.50 -12.27
C GLN A 11 -11.45 15.43 -11.98
N TRP A 12 -10.66 15.77 -13.01
CA TRP A 12 -9.44 16.59 -12.87
C TRP A 12 -9.65 18.08 -13.13
N GLU A 13 -10.80 18.49 -13.69
CA GLU A 13 -11.18 19.87 -14.01
C GLU A 13 -10.89 20.88 -12.87
N LYS A 14 -11.18 20.49 -11.63
CA LYS A 14 -11.03 21.36 -10.44
C LYS A 14 -9.70 21.19 -9.71
N VAL A 15 -8.83 20.28 -10.17
CA VAL A 15 -7.56 19.93 -9.51
C VAL A 15 -6.46 20.90 -9.92
N ARG A 16 -6.07 21.81 -9.01
CA ARG A 16 -5.01 22.82 -9.25
C ARG A 16 -3.62 22.42 -8.76
N TYR A 17 -3.55 21.47 -7.83
CA TYR A 17 -2.31 21.03 -7.19
C TYR A 17 -2.30 19.50 -7.14
N LEU A 18 -1.14 18.87 -7.41
CA LEU A 18 -0.93 17.47 -7.11
C LEU A 18 0.23 17.31 -6.13
N ILE A 19 -0.10 16.84 -4.93
CA ILE A 19 0.87 16.46 -3.90
C ILE A 19 1.24 15.00 -4.12
N VAL A 20 2.52 14.69 -3.96
CA VAL A 20 3.10 13.36 -4.16
C VAL A 20 4.01 13.09 -2.97
N ASP A 21 3.69 12.04 -2.21
CA ASP A 21 4.47 11.63 -1.03
C ASP A 21 5.23 10.32 -1.29
N GLU A 22 6.22 10.01 -0.44
CA GLU A 22 7.20 8.91 -0.59
C GLU A 22 7.77 8.82 -2.02
N TYR A 23 8.03 10.02 -2.54
CA TYR A 23 8.23 10.34 -3.94
C TYR A 23 9.46 9.65 -4.56
N SER A 24 10.38 9.16 -3.74
CA SER A 24 11.54 8.33 -4.14
C SER A 24 11.17 6.98 -4.75
N MET A 25 9.94 6.50 -4.56
CA MET A 25 9.46 5.24 -5.14
C MET A 25 8.88 5.41 -6.56
N ILE A 26 8.86 6.62 -7.10
CA ILE A 26 8.33 6.91 -8.43
C ILE A 26 9.42 6.77 -9.49
N SER A 27 9.11 5.99 -10.53
CA SER A 27 10.01 5.81 -11.66
C SER A 27 9.92 6.97 -12.66
N ARG A 28 10.99 7.16 -13.43
CA ARG A 28 11.10 8.24 -14.43
C ARG A 28 10.03 8.09 -15.52
N GLU A 29 9.80 6.85 -15.94
CA GLU A 29 8.82 6.42 -16.92
C GLU A 29 7.39 6.68 -16.45
N PHE A 30 7.10 6.43 -15.17
CA PHE A 30 5.80 6.73 -14.58
C PHE A 30 5.54 8.24 -14.55
N LEU A 31 6.53 9.05 -14.19
CA LEU A 31 6.37 10.51 -14.19
C LEU A 31 6.12 11.05 -15.61
N ALA A 32 6.87 10.58 -16.60
CA ALA A 32 6.66 10.92 -18.01
C ALA A 32 5.25 10.52 -18.49
N ALA A 33 4.80 9.30 -18.16
CA ALA A 33 3.45 8.83 -18.49
C ALA A 33 2.36 9.67 -17.82
N LEU A 34 2.54 10.05 -16.56
CA LEU A 34 1.63 10.90 -15.80
C LEU A 34 1.57 12.32 -16.39
N SER A 35 2.70 12.89 -16.82
CA SER A 35 2.74 14.17 -17.53
C SER A 35 1.97 14.11 -18.85
N LYS A 36 2.27 13.12 -19.70
CA LYS A 36 1.58 12.90 -20.97
C LYS A 36 0.06 12.70 -20.79
N MET A 37 -0.36 11.95 -19.76
CA MET A 37 -1.77 11.73 -19.46
C MET A 37 -2.49 13.03 -19.07
N LEU A 38 -1.89 13.83 -18.17
CA LEU A 38 -2.49 15.11 -17.75
C LEU A 38 -2.53 16.12 -18.91
N ASN A 39 -1.51 16.18 -19.76
CA ASN A 39 -1.52 17.03 -20.95
C ASN A 39 -2.69 16.67 -21.90
N VAL A 40 -2.96 15.36 -22.09
CA VAL A 40 -4.13 14.91 -22.88
C VAL A 40 -5.46 15.32 -22.23
N LEU A 41 -5.59 15.19 -20.90
CA LEU A 41 -6.81 15.55 -20.17
C LEU A 41 -7.08 17.06 -20.21
N PHE A 42 -6.07 17.90 -19.94
CA PHE A 42 -6.24 19.35 -19.92
C PHE A 42 -6.40 19.97 -21.32
N LYS A 43 -5.77 19.41 -22.36
CA LYS A 43 -6.08 19.78 -23.76
C LYS A 43 -7.53 19.47 -24.13
N HIS A 44 -8.12 18.41 -23.57
CA HIS A 44 -9.54 18.07 -23.76
C HIS A 44 -10.50 19.04 -23.04
N LEU A 45 -10.11 19.59 -21.88
CA LEU A 45 -10.93 20.52 -21.10
C LEU A 45 -10.88 21.95 -21.63
N ASN A 46 -9.67 22.48 -21.88
CA ASN A 46 -9.46 23.91 -22.01
C ASN A 46 -9.33 24.42 -23.45
N LYS A 47 -9.26 23.54 -24.47
CA LYS A 47 -8.95 23.87 -25.89
C LYS A 47 -7.64 24.64 -26.14
N GLU A 48 -6.87 24.99 -25.11
CA GLU A 48 -5.58 25.68 -25.24
C GLU A 48 -4.41 24.69 -25.32
N ASN A 49 -3.45 25.01 -26.20
CA ASN A 49 -2.22 24.24 -26.40
C ASN A 49 -1.19 24.52 -25.30
N HIS A 50 -1.47 24.07 -24.08
CA HIS A 50 -0.47 24.03 -23.01
C HIS A 50 0.40 22.79 -23.18
N ASP A 51 1.53 22.93 -23.87
CA ASP A 51 2.65 21.98 -23.82
C ASP A 51 3.49 22.16 -22.53
N LEU A 52 2.79 22.43 -21.42
CA LEU A 52 3.37 22.59 -20.10
C LEU A 52 3.54 21.21 -19.42
N PRO A 53 4.50 21.08 -18.49
CA PRO A 53 4.63 19.91 -17.63
C PRO A 53 3.32 19.65 -16.88
N PHE A 54 2.81 18.41 -16.94
CA PHE A 54 1.57 17.98 -16.25
C PHE A 54 0.34 18.86 -16.52
N GLY A 55 0.25 19.52 -17.67
CA GLY A 55 -0.84 20.44 -18.03
C GLY A 55 -0.87 21.71 -17.20
N GLY A 56 0.28 22.13 -16.64
CA GLY A 56 0.38 23.31 -15.76
C GLY A 56 0.18 23.02 -14.26
N ILE A 57 -0.01 21.76 -13.86
CA ILE A 57 -0.11 21.40 -12.43
C ILE A 57 1.28 21.37 -11.78
N ASN A 58 1.48 22.23 -10.78
CA ASN A 58 2.65 22.20 -9.90
C ASN A 58 2.67 20.94 -9.01
N LYS A 59 3.85 20.33 -8.89
CA LYS A 59 4.14 19.09 -8.15
C LYS A 59 5.43 19.18 -7.34
N ARG A 60 5.75 18.13 -6.56
CA ARG A 60 7.03 17.99 -5.85
C ARG A 60 7.61 16.55 -5.96
N SER A 61 8.68 16.36 -6.78
CA SER A 61 9.74 15.29 -6.80
C SER A 61 9.37 13.79 -7.04
N ALA A 62 10.26 12.78 -7.25
CA ALA A 62 11.75 12.65 -7.42
C ALA A 62 12.16 11.92 -8.70
N LEU A 63 13.39 12.21 -9.17
CA LEU A 63 14.12 11.36 -10.10
C LEU A 63 15.66 11.43 -9.88
N TYR A 64 16.16 11.03 -8.70
CA TYR A 64 17.57 11.31 -8.34
C TYR A 64 18.66 10.48 -9.05
N PHE A 65 18.32 9.55 -9.94
CA PHE A 65 19.34 8.76 -10.65
C PHE A 65 19.84 9.52 -11.89
N PRO A 66 21.17 9.69 -12.07
CA PRO A 66 21.72 10.34 -13.27
C PRO A 66 21.26 9.65 -14.55
N THR A 67 21.07 10.43 -15.62
CA THR A 67 20.77 9.88 -16.94
C THR A 67 21.96 9.12 -17.49
N SER A 68 21.72 7.90 -17.98
CA SER A 68 22.70 7.03 -18.62
C SER A 68 22.57 7.11 -20.15
N GLY A 69 23.65 6.83 -20.89
CA GLY A 69 23.62 6.75 -22.35
C GLY A 69 22.80 5.57 -22.91
N GLN A 70 22.23 4.71 -22.05
CA GLN A 70 21.34 3.61 -22.42
C GLN A 70 19.88 3.85 -22.00
N ASP A 71 19.57 5.02 -21.44
CA ASP A 71 18.20 5.38 -21.05
C ASP A 71 17.30 5.60 -22.28
N ASN A 72 16.10 5.04 -22.25
CA ASN A 72 15.12 5.23 -23.32
C ASN A 72 14.51 6.64 -23.29
N GLU A 73 13.86 7.04 -24.39
CA GLU A 73 13.23 8.37 -24.53
C GLU A 73 12.27 8.71 -23.39
N GLN A 74 11.51 7.74 -22.88
CA GLN A 74 10.55 7.97 -21.80
C GLN A 74 11.22 8.15 -20.44
N GLN A 75 12.36 7.50 -20.20
CA GLN A 75 13.22 7.73 -19.03
C GLN A 75 13.85 9.12 -19.05
N ASN A 76 14.34 9.54 -20.22
CA ASN A 76 14.94 10.85 -20.44
C ASN A 76 13.90 11.97 -20.31
N ALA A 77 12.72 11.82 -20.92
CA ALA A 77 11.61 12.76 -20.76
C ALA A 77 11.14 12.88 -19.30
N GLY A 78 11.13 11.74 -18.56
CA GLY A 78 10.92 11.75 -17.11
C GLY A 78 11.95 12.61 -16.40
N SER A 79 13.24 12.33 -16.62
CA SER A 79 14.36 13.05 -16.01
C SER A 79 14.29 14.55 -16.25
N GLU A 80 13.92 14.97 -17.46
CA GLU A 80 13.82 16.39 -17.80
C GLU A 80 12.65 17.09 -17.07
N LEU A 81 11.50 16.42 -16.94
CA LEU A 81 10.38 16.90 -16.12
C LEU A 81 10.76 17.07 -14.63
N TYR A 82 11.78 16.36 -14.13
CA TYR A 82 12.29 16.57 -12.77
C TYR A 82 13.12 17.83 -12.62
N ARG A 83 14.01 18.08 -13.59
CA ARG A 83 14.96 19.21 -13.55
C ARG A 83 14.25 20.57 -13.56
N GLN A 84 13.01 20.60 -14.03
CA GLN A 84 12.13 21.77 -14.04
C GLN A 84 11.63 22.16 -12.63
N PHE A 85 11.79 21.32 -11.60
CA PHE A 85 11.49 21.72 -10.21
C PHE A 85 12.59 22.64 -9.65
N THR A 86 12.35 23.95 -9.71
CA THR A 86 13.32 24.98 -9.27
C THR A 86 13.45 25.13 -7.75
N THR A 87 12.41 24.77 -6.98
CA THR A 87 12.35 25.04 -5.54
C THR A 87 12.50 23.75 -4.72
N VAL A 88 13.61 23.63 -4.02
CA VAL A 88 13.90 22.51 -3.10
C VAL A 88 13.95 23.03 -1.66
N VAL A 89 13.12 22.45 -0.79
CA VAL A 89 13.09 22.77 0.66
C VAL A 89 13.57 21.54 1.43
N ILE A 90 14.69 21.69 2.16
CA ILE A 90 15.28 20.60 2.95
C ILE A 90 14.92 20.79 4.43
N LEU A 91 14.06 19.91 4.95
CA LEU A 91 13.76 19.85 6.38
C LEU A 91 14.94 19.22 7.14
N LYS A 92 15.50 19.95 8.11
CA LYS A 92 16.69 19.53 8.87
C LYS A 92 16.39 18.90 10.23
N LYS A 93 15.20 19.12 10.80
CA LYS A 93 14.83 18.66 12.14
C LYS A 93 14.02 17.36 12.07
N GLN A 94 14.54 16.30 12.70
CA GLN A 94 13.75 15.09 12.96
C GLN A 94 12.77 15.37 14.11
N MET A 95 11.51 14.95 13.94
CA MET A 95 10.44 15.14 14.94
C MET A 95 9.88 13.81 15.47
N ARG A 96 10.16 12.68 14.79
CA ARG A 96 9.65 11.34 15.13
C ARG A 96 10.31 10.73 16.37
N ILE A 97 11.59 11.03 16.59
CA ILE A 97 12.39 10.52 17.70
C ILE A 97 12.99 11.73 18.41
N ARG A 98 12.90 11.75 19.75
CA ARG A 98 13.40 12.83 20.62
C ARG A 98 14.71 12.46 21.31
N ASP A 99 15.06 11.19 21.31
CA ASP A 99 16.32 10.66 21.81
C ASP A 99 17.47 11.10 20.91
N LEU A 100 18.46 11.78 21.49
CA LEU A 100 19.60 12.36 20.75
C LEU A 100 20.63 11.30 20.33
N GLU A 101 20.81 10.25 21.14
CA GLU A 101 21.72 9.16 20.84
C GLU A 101 21.19 8.35 19.65
N TRP A 102 19.92 7.97 19.72
CA TRP A 102 19.21 7.30 18.63
C TRP A 102 19.10 8.19 17.37
N GLN A 103 18.85 9.50 17.52
CA GLN A 103 18.89 10.42 16.37
C GLN A 103 20.27 10.39 15.69
N GLY A 104 21.36 10.32 16.48
CA GLY A 104 22.73 10.17 15.98
C GLY A 104 22.93 8.88 15.18
N VAL A 105 22.52 7.73 15.72
CA VAL A 105 22.61 6.43 15.03
C VAL A 105 21.88 6.47 13.69
N LEU A 106 20.64 6.95 13.65
CA LEU A 106 19.86 7.01 12.41
C LEU A 106 20.47 7.97 11.37
N GLN A 107 21.05 9.09 11.81
CA GLN A 107 21.74 10.02 10.91
C GLN A 107 23.02 9.40 10.34
N ARG A 108 23.77 8.62 11.11
CA ARG A 108 24.93 7.85 10.64
C ARG A 108 24.52 6.73 9.67
N ALA A 109 23.51 5.94 10.04
CA ALA A 109 22.96 4.87 9.21
C ALA A 109 22.48 5.35 7.84
N ARG A 110 21.81 6.51 7.77
CA ARG A 110 21.35 7.12 6.51
C ARG A 110 22.48 7.37 5.50
N HIS A 111 23.71 7.55 5.97
CA HIS A 111 24.88 7.83 5.13
C HIS A 111 25.86 6.65 5.06
N GLY A 112 25.51 5.47 5.60
CA GLY A 112 26.40 4.31 5.68
C GLY A 112 27.61 4.50 6.61
N LYS A 113 27.48 5.34 7.65
CA LYS A 113 28.58 5.74 8.55
C LYS A 113 28.43 5.23 9.99
N CYS A 114 27.80 4.06 10.18
CA CYS A 114 27.69 3.46 11.52
C CYS A 114 29.08 2.99 12.01
N GLY A 115 29.41 3.31 13.27
CA GLY A 115 30.59 2.78 13.96
C GLY A 115 30.23 1.62 14.91
N GLU A 116 31.22 1.05 15.59
CA GLU A 116 31.00 -0.12 16.47
C GLU A 116 30.06 0.21 17.64
N ALA A 117 30.17 1.39 18.26
CA ALA A 117 29.25 1.84 19.31
C ALA A 117 27.79 1.92 18.84
N ASP A 118 27.54 2.25 17.56
CA ASP A 118 26.19 2.21 16.98
C ASP A 118 25.68 0.77 16.89
N LEU A 119 26.55 -0.16 16.50
CA LEU A 119 26.22 -1.59 16.40
C LEU A 119 25.99 -2.22 17.77
N GLU A 120 26.77 -1.82 18.79
CA GLU A 120 26.57 -2.26 20.17
C GLU A 120 25.22 -1.79 20.73
N LEU A 121 24.86 -0.51 20.54
CA LEU A 121 23.55 0.00 20.96
C LEU A 121 22.40 -0.71 20.23
N LEU A 122 22.56 -1.01 18.94
CA LEU A 122 21.60 -1.80 18.16
C LEU A 122 21.48 -3.25 18.67
N ARG A 123 22.59 -3.89 19.06
CA ARG A 123 22.60 -5.26 19.62
C ARG A 123 21.99 -5.32 21.03
N GLN A 124 22.11 -4.24 21.81
CA GLN A 124 21.53 -4.12 23.16
C GLN A 124 20.00 -3.96 23.14
N MET A 125 19.40 -3.61 22.01
CA MET A 125 17.94 -3.57 21.89
C MET A 125 17.32 -4.96 22.01
N GLN A 126 16.89 -5.30 23.22
CA GLN A 126 16.05 -6.45 23.47
C GLN A 126 14.70 -6.30 22.75
N ILE A 127 14.19 -7.42 22.23
CA ILE A 127 12.83 -7.50 21.71
C ILE A 127 11.87 -7.37 22.91
N GLY A 128 11.36 -6.16 23.13
CA GLY A 128 10.46 -5.86 24.24
C GLY A 128 9.15 -6.64 24.19
N THR A 129 8.49 -6.79 25.34
CA THR A 129 7.25 -7.55 25.52
C THR A 129 5.99 -6.90 24.92
N SER A 130 6.11 -5.67 24.41
CA SER A 130 5.05 -4.98 23.66
C SER A 130 4.78 -5.62 22.28
N VAL A 131 3.61 -5.35 21.69
CA VAL A 131 3.26 -5.82 20.33
C VAL A 131 4.35 -5.44 19.31
N THR A 132 5.13 -6.42 18.87
CA THR A 132 6.28 -6.20 17.99
C THR A 132 5.91 -6.35 16.50
N PHE A 133 6.22 -5.31 15.72
CA PHE A 133 6.05 -5.34 14.27
C PHE A 133 7.30 -5.91 13.59
N LEU A 134 7.17 -7.04 12.89
CA LEU A 134 8.25 -7.55 12.05
C LEU A 134 8.34 -6.76 10.74
N VAL A 135 9.43 -6.02 10.56
CA VAL A 135 9.83 -5.47 9.26
C VAL A 135 10.81 -6.44 8.61
N THR A 136 10.51 -6.90 7.39
CA THR A 136 11.34 -7.88 6.67
C THR A 136 11.33 -7.62 5.17
N PRO A 137 12.48 -7.73 4.47
CA PRO A 137 12.55 -7.51 3.02
C PRO A 137 11.87 -8.63 2.20
N ARG A 138 11.57 -9.78 2.81
CA ARG A 138 10.98 -10.94 2.11
C ARG A 138 9.50 -11.08 2.42
N ASN A 139 8.64 -10.83 1.43
CA ASN A 139 7.19 -10.99 1.56
C ASN A 139 6.77 -12.40 2.08
N ALA A 140 7.50 -13.45 1.69
CA ALA A 140 7.27 -14.81 2.17
C ALA A 140 7.50 -14.97 3.70
N VAL A 141 8.46 -14.23 4.27
CA VAL A 141 8.72 -14.22 5.72
C VAL A 141 7.60 -13.46 6.43
N ARG A 142 7.18 -12.30 5.90
CA ARG A 142 6.03 -11.55 6.41
C ARG A 142 4.75 -12.40 6.47
N LYS A 143 4.44 -13.16 5.40
CA LYS A 143 3.31 -14.10 5.38
C LYS A 143 3.42 -15.14 6.50
N LYS A 144 4.54 -15.89 6.56
CA LYS A 144 4.76 -16.92 7.59
C LYS A 144 4.68 -16.37 9.01
N TRP A 145 5.26 -15.20 9.27
CA TRP A 145 5.18 -14.53 10.56
C TRP A 145 3.75 -14.18 10.95
N ASN A 146 3.00 -13.52 10.07
CA ASN A 146 1.60 -13.16 10.34
C ASN A 146 0.72 -14.40 10.57
N SER A 147 0.91 -15.48 9.79
CA SER A 147 0.19 -16.74 9.99
C SER A 147 0.55 -17.46 11.30
N ALA A 148 1.79 -17.32 11.79
CA ALA A 148 2.19 -17.85 13.09
C ALA A 148 1.62 -16.99 14.23
N ALA A 149 1.73 -15.66 14.12
CA ALA A 149 1.25 -14.72 15.11
C ALA A 149 -0.26 -14.81 15.34
N VAL A 150 -1.08 -14.91 14.28
CA VAL A 150 -2.53 -15.06 14.43
C VAL A 150 -2.92 -16.41 15.06
N ARG A 151 -2.21 -17.50 14.72
CA ARG A 151 -2.42 -18.82 15.36
C ARG A 151 -2.02 -18.81 16.84
N GLN A 152 -0.95 -18.10 17.19
CA GLN A 152 -0.54 -17.94 18.58
C GLN A 152 -1.55 -17.10 19.37
N HIS A 153 -2.00 -15.98 18.82
CA HIS A 153 -3.08 -15.14 19.38
C HIS A 153 -4.35 -15.96 19.64
N CYS A 154 -4.83 -16.73 18.66
CA CYS A 154 -5.99 -17.60 18.83
C CYS A 154 -5.84 -18.62 19.96
N LYS A 155 -4.64 -19.22 20.11
CA LYS A 155 -4.34 -20.16 21.20
C LYS A 155 -4.28 -19.49 22.58
N GLN A 156 -3.74 -18.27 22.66
CA GLN A 156 -3.59 -17.54 23.92
C GLN A 156 -4.94 -16.97 24.41
N GLU A 157 -5.72 -16.38 23.51
CA GLU A 157 -6.98 -15.70 23.80
C GLU A 157 -8.21 -16.63 23.70
N ASN A 158 -8.00 -17.94 23.51
CA ASN A 158 -9.02 -18.97 23.25
C ASN A 158 -10.05 -18.52 22.20
N ARG A 159 -9.57 -18.07 21.03
CA ARG A 159 -10.39 -17.61 19.90
C ARG A 159 -10.34 -18.60 18.76
N GLN A 160 -11.46 -18.83 18.10
CA GLN A 160 -11.51 -19.55 16.83
C GLN A 160 -10.80 -18.73 15.74
N LEU A 161 -9.90 -19.38 15.01
CA LEU A 161 -9.29 -18.87 13.79
C LEU A 161 -10.20 -19.21 12.60
N LEU A 162 -10.52 -18.21 11.77
CA LEU A 162 -11.26 -18.42 10.53
C LEU A 162 -10.31 -18.35 9.33
N ARG A 163 -10.39 -19.35 8.46
CA ARG A 163 -9.78 -19.36 7.13
C ARG A 163 -10.86 -18.95 6.13
N CYS A 164 -10.73 -17.76 5.58
CA CYS A 164 -11.75 -17.13 4.75
C CYS A 164 -11.31 -17.15 3.27
N PRO A 165 -11.98 -17.92 2.38
CA PRO A 165 -11.65 -17.95 0.97
C PRO A 165 -12.07 -16.66 0.26
N ALA A 166 -11.45 -16.37 -0.89
CA ALA A 166 -11.92 -15.35 -1.82
C ALA A 166 -13.02 -15.90 -2.74
N GLU A 167 -14.08 -15.11 -2.98
CA GLU A 167 -15.16 -15.44 -3.93
C GLU A 167 -14.93 -14.73 -5.27
N ASP A 168 -14.51 -15.47 -6.30
CA ASP A 168 -14.28 -14.92 -7.65
C ASP A 168 -15.53 -15.02 -8.53
N THR A 169 -16.01 -13.88 -9.02
CA THR A 169 -17.17 -13.80 -9.91
C THR A 169 -16.88 -13.00 -11.18
N LYS A 170 -17.62 -13.29 -12.25
CA LYS A 170 -17.54 -12.53 -13.51
C LYS A 170 -18.42 -11.28 -13.41
N ARG A 171 -17.85 -10.16 -12.96
CA ARG A 171 -18.58 -8.87 -12.75
C ARG A 171 -19.79 -9.01 -11.79
N GLY A 172 -19.67 -9.84 -10.75
CA GLY A 172 -20.79 -10.11 -9.84
C GLY A 172 -21.84 -11.08 -10.39
N GLN A 173 -21.65 -11.64 -11.59
CA GLN A 173 -22.59 -12.58 -12.20
C GLN A 173 -21.95 -13.95 -12.41
N GLY A 174 -22.38 -14.93 -11.60
CA GLY A 174 -22.06 -16.34 -11.76
C GLY A 174 -20.63 -16.76 -11.41
N SER A 175 -20.48 -18.08 -11.21
CA SER A 175 -19.20 -18.73 -10.98
C SER A 175 -18.36 -18.79 -12.26
N LEU A 176 -17.05 -18.57 -12.14
CA LEU A 176 -16.11 -18.72 -13.25
C LEU A 176 -16.07 -20.16 -13.80
N SER A 177 -16.08 -20.30 -15.13
CA SER A 177 -15.82 -21.57 -15.82
C SER A 177 -14.38 -22.06 -15.59
N PRO A 178 -14.06 -23.36 -15.80
CA PRO A 178 -12.71 -23.89 -15.56
C PRO A 178 -11.59 -23.15 -16.32
N ALA A 179 -11.83 -22.76 -17.57
CA ALA A 179 -10.88 -21.98 -18.37
C ALA A 179 -10.69 -20.54 -17.84
N GLU A 180 -11.76 -19.92 -17.35
CA GLU A 180 -11.69 -18.60 -16.71
C GLU A 180 -10.98 -18.68 -15.35
N ARG A 181 -11.23 -19.72 -14.54
CA ARG A 181 -10.48 -19.98 -13.29
C ARG A 181 -8.99 -20.14 -13.56
N PHE A 182 -8.60 -20.92 -14.56
CA PHE A 182 -7.19 -21.09 -14.94
C PHE A 182 -6.54 -19.77 -15.42
N THR A 183 -7.29 -18.95 -16.16
CA THR A 183 -6.85 -17.62 -16.58
C THR A 183 -6.72 -16.65 -15.40
N LEU A 184 -7.64 -16.73 -14.43
CA LEU A 184 -7.62 -15.93 -13.21
C LEU A 184 -6.43 -16.30 -12.32
N LEU A 185 -6.14 -17.60 -12.14
CA LEU A 185 -4.97 -18.07 -11.39
C LEU A 185 -3.66 -17.52 -11.98
N LYS A 186 -3.54 -17.46 -13.32
CA LYS A 186 -2.39 -16.80 -13.97
C LYS A 186 -2.32 -15.29 -13.67
N ARG A 187 -3.45 -14.58 -13.70
CA ARG A 187 -3.53 -13.13 -13.41
C ARG A 187 -3.44 -12.78 -11.92
N ARG A 188 -3.70 -13.71 -10.99
CA ARG A 188 -3.59 -13.45 -9.54
C ARG A 188 -2.17 -13.06 -9.12
N PHE A 189 -1.14 -13.56 -9.81
CA PHE A 189 0.25 -13.11 -9.67
C PHE A 189 0.42 -11.60 -9.90
N GLU A 190 -0.41 -10.99 -10.75
CA GLU A 190 -0.41 -9.55 -11.06
C GLU A 190 -1.31 -8.76 -10.08
N ALA A 191 -2.43 -9.35 -9.65
CA ALA A 191 -3.50 -8.68 -8.90
C ALA A 191 -3.27 -8.53 -7.37
N LYS A 192 -2.25 -9.17 -6.79
CA LYS A 192 -1.80 -9.02 -5.39
C LYS A 192 -2.80 -9.35 -4.27
N LEU A 193 -3.93 -9.98 -4.56
CA LEU A 193 -4.87 -10.49 -3.55
C LEU A 193 -4.57 -11.96 -3.21
N GLU A 194 -4.70 -12.31 -1.94
CA GLU A 194 -4.54 -13.68 -1.44
C GLU A 194 -5.80 -14.51 -1.73
N GLU A 195 -5.64 -15.82 -1.95
CA GLU A 195 -6.78 -16.74 -2.22
C GLU A 195 -7.56 -17.10 -0.95
N GLU A 196 -6.88 -17.01 0.20
CA GLU A 196 -7.39 -17.23 1.53
C GLU A 196 -6.76 -16.19 2.47
N ILE A 197 -7.57 -15.63 3.37
CA ILE A 197 -7.10 -14.78 4.46
C ILE A 197 -7.43 -15.41 5.81
N LEU A 198 -6.54 -15.22 6.78
CA LEU A 198 -6.75 -15.64 8.16
C LEU A 198 -7.39 -14.50 8.94
N LEU A 199 -8.52 -14.74 9.59
CA LEU A 199 -9.25 -13.77 10.40
C LEU A 199 -9.59 -14.30 11.79
N ALA A 200 -9.42 -13.47 12.82
CA ALA A 200 -9.77 -13.78 14.20
C ALA A 200 -10.07 -12.50 14.98
N ASN A 201 -10.98 -12.56 15.95
CA ASN A 201 -11.26 -11.43 16.83
C ASN A 201 -10.03 -11.07 17.67
N GLY A 202 -9.74 -9.78 17.77
CA GLY A 202 -8.56 -9.23 18.45
C GLY A 202 -7.29 -9.15 17.58
N MET A 203 -7.28 -9.68 16.35
CA MET A 203 -6.09 -9.61 15.50
C MET A 203 -5.85 -8.21 14.92
N GLN A 204 -4.58 -7.86 14.73
CA GLN A 204 -4.14 -6.65 14.04
C GLN A 204 -4.29 -6.80 12.52
N VAL A 205 -4.85 -5.79 11.85
CA VAL A 205 -5.07 -5.74 10.40
C VAL A 205 -4.64 -4.41 9.80
N MET A 206 -4.46 -4.40 8.48
CA MET A 206 -4.13 -3.21 7.70
C MET A 206 -4.97 -3.21 6.42
N LEU A 207 -5.56 -2.06 6.07
CA LEU A 207 -6.23 -1.88 4.79
C LEU A 207 -5.20 -1.87 3.65
N VAL A 208 -5.46 -2.63 2.59
CA VAL A 208 -4.61 -2.72 1.39
C VAL A 208 -5.12 -1.90 0.20
N THR A 209 -6.31 -1.33 0.32
CA THR A 209 -7.01 -0.53 -0.69
C THR A 209 -7.57 0.75 -0.09
N ASN A 210 -7.79 1.75 -0.94
CA ASN A 210 -8.49 2.97 -0.54
C ASN A 210 -10.00 2.71 -0.60
N ILE A 211 -10.66 2.75 0.56
CA ILE A 211 -12.11 2.58 0.68
C ILE A 211 -12.77 3.97 0.71
N GLN A 212 -12.37 4.80 1.68
CA GLN A 212 -12.88 6.18 1.82
C GLN A 212 -11.84 7.07 2.49
N THR A 213 -11.06 7.77 1.67
CA THR A 213 -9.93 8.60 2.12
C THR A 213 -10.35 9.78 3.01
N GLY A 214 -11.58 10.28 2.89
CA GLY A 214 -12.11 11.34 3.75
C GLY A 214 -12.40 10.94 5.21
N PHE A 215 -12.28 9.65 5.54
CA PHE A 215 -12.38 9.12 6.91
C PHE A 215 -11.15 8.28 7.29
N ASP A 216 -9.99 8.57 6.68
CA ASP A 216 -8.73 7.82 6.84
C ASP A 216 -8.80 6.31 6.54
N MET A 217 -9.87 5.86 5.86
CA MET A 217 -10.04 4.46 5.43
C MET A 217 -9.28 4.23 4.11
N ALA A 218 -7.95 4.36 4.20
CA ALA A 218 -7.01 4.31 3.09
C ALA A 218 -6.02 3.14 3.22
N ASN A 219 -5.33 2.81 2.12
CA ASN A 219 -4.25 1.82 2.12
C ASN A 219 -3.16 2.21 3.15
N GLY A 220 -2.77 1.28 4.00
CA GLY A 220 -1.83 1.49 5.10
C GLY A 220 -2.48 1.82 6.45
N ALA A 221 -3.76 2.20 6.48
CA ALA A 221 -4.50 2.39 7.72
C ALA A 221 -4.60 1.07 8.50
N ARG A 222 -4.49 1.14 9.83
CA ARG A 222 -4.36 -0.01 10.73
C ARG A 222 -5.55 -0.09 11.67
N GLY A 223 -5.76 -1.26 12.25
CA GLY A 223 -6.77 -1.45 13.28
C GLY A 223 -6.85 -2.87 13.79
N VAL A 224 -7.85 -3.11 14.62
CA VAL A 224 -8.08 -4.40 15.29
C VAL A 224 -9.43 -4.96 14.85
N VAL A 225 -9.48 -6.25 14.49
CA VAL A 225 -10.74 -6.95 14.24
C VAL A 225 -11.52 -7.06 15.55
N HIS A 226 -12.70 -6.45 15.59
CA HIS A 226 -13.59 -6.43 16.75
C HIS A 226 -14.70 -7.49 16.65
N GLY A 227 -15.15 -7.78 15.43
CA GLY A 227 -16.17 -8.79 15.16
C GLY A 227 -16.12 -9.28 13.71
N ILE A 228 -16.62 -10.49 13.47
CA ILE A 228 -16.72 -11.12 12.16
C ILE A 228 -18.16 -11.63 12.04
N LEU A 229 -18.86 -11.19 11.00
CA LEU A 229 -20.20 -11.65 10.65
C LEU A 229 -20.06 -12.62 9.46
N LEU A 230 -20.48 -13.87 9.64
CA LEU A 230 -20.42 -14.89 8.60
C LEU A 230 -21.47 -14.63 7.50
N ASP A 231 -21.25 -15.21 6.33
CA ASP A 231 -22.23 -15.20 5.24
C ASP A 231 -23.49 -15.99 5.64
N PRO A 232 -24.73 -15.55 5.33
CA PRO A 232 -25.93 -16.33 5.59
C PRO A 232 -25.99 -17.70 4.90
N ARG A 233 -25.16 -17.94 3.87
CA ARG A 233 -24.97 -19.23 3.18
C ARG A 233 -24.06 -20.19 3.95
N GLU A 234 -23.32 -19.70 4.94
CA GLU A 234 -22.34 -20.47 5.72
C GLU A 234 -23.07 -21.38 6.74
N PRO A 235 -22.77 -22.69 6.81
CA PRO A 235 -23.43 -23.59 7.75
C PRO A 235 -23.12 -23.23 9.22
N GLU A 236 -23.95 -23.70 10.14
CA GLU A 236 -23.62 -23.62 11.57
C GLU A 236 -22.31 -24.35 11.86
N GLY A 237 -21.47 -23.76 12.70
CA GLY A 237 -20.13 -24.28 12.99
C GLY A 237 -20.15 -25.37 14.06
N VAL A 238 -19.22 -26.32 13.97
CA VAL A 238 -18.98 -27.27 15.06
C VAL A 238 -18.40 -26.53 16.26
N SER A 239 -19.08 -26.60 17.39
CA SER A 239 -18.62 -25.98 18.63
C SER A 239 -17.31 -26.62 19.10
N GLY A 240 -16.29 -25.81 19.39
CA GLY A 240 -14.99 -26.25 19.88
C GLY A 240 -13.88 -26.37 18.82
N GLU A 241 -14.16 -26.17 17.53
CA GLU A 241 -13.10 -26.11 16.51
C GLU A 241 -12.20 -24.87 16.71
N SER A 242 -10.90 -25.08 16.85
CA SER A 242 -9.92 -23.99 17.04
C SER A 242 -9.55 -23.26 15.74
N GLU A 243 -9.63 -23.92 14.59
CA GLU A 243 -9.39 -23.36 13.26
C GLU A 243 -10.46 -23.90 12.31
N ARG A 244 -11.33 -23.02 11.79
CA ARG A 244 -12.46 -23.35 10.91
C ARG A 244 -12.20 -22.80 9.49
N LEU A 245 -12.42 -23.64 8.48
CA LEU A 245 -12.48 -23.21 7.08
C LEU A 245 -13.91 -22.78 6.75
N LEU A 246 -14.08 -21.56 6.23
CA LEU A 246 -15.36 -21.10 5.70
C LEU A 246 -15.55 -21.55 4.25
N LEU A 247 -16.79 -21.74 3.84
CA LEU A 247 -17.16 -21.97 2.44
C LEU A 247 -17.28 -20.64 1.67
N PHE A 248 -17.68 -19.57 2.37
CA PHE A 248 -17.88 -18.24 1.79
C PHE A 248 -17.02 -17.18 2.52
N PRO A 249 -16.71 -16.04 1.87
CA PRO A 249 -16.14 -14.89 2.57
C PRO A 249 -17.11 -14.39 3.66
N PRO A 250 -16.63 -13.84 4.78
CA PRO A 250 -17.50 -13.22 5.77
C PRO A 250 -18.35 -12.09 5.17
N ALA A 251 -19.64 -12.04 5.50
CA ALA A 251 -20.53 -10.95 5.09
C ALA A 251 -20.03 -9.57 5.57
N CYS A 252 -19.40 -9.51 6.75
CA CYS A 252 -18.78 -8.28 7.24
C CYS A 252 -17.64 -8.59 8.23
N VAL A 253 -16.61 -7.73 8.22
CA VAL A 253 -15.56 -7.71 9.24
C VAL A 253 -15.55 -6.33 9.88
N LEU A 254 -15.86 -6.27 11.18
CA LEU A 254 -15.89 -5.04 11.96
C LEU A 254 -14.47 -4.74 12.44
N VAL A 255 -13.84 -3.70 11.88
CA VAL A 255 -12.48 -3.28 12.25
C VAL A 255 -12.55 -1.96 13.01
N LYS A 256 -11.98 -1.93 14.23
CA LYS A 256 -11.72 -0.70 14.97
C LYS A 256 -10.40 -0.13 14.47
N LEU A 257 -10.45 0.92 13.65
CA LEU A 257 -9.26 1.59 13.14
C LEU A 257 -8.50 2.33 14.25
N ASP A 258 -7.18 2.30 14.16
CA ASP A 258 -6.30 3.16 14.94
C ASP A 258 -6.48 4.60 14.45
N ARG A 259 -6.83 5.52 15.36
CA ARG A 259 -6.92 6.94 15.00
C ARG A 259 -5.53 7.45 14.62
N MET A 260 -5.38 7.84 13.35
CA MET A 260 -4.27 8.66 12.90
C MET A 260 -4.33 9.98 13.69
N ARG A 261 -3.20 10.35 14.33
CA ARG A 261 -3.04 11.61 15.08
C ARG A 261 -2.23 12.60 14.26
#